data_AF-A0A924RNE0-F1
#
_entry.id   AF-A0A924RNE0-F1
#
_cell.length_a   1.000
_cell.length_b   1.000
_cell.length_c   1.000
_cell.angle_alpha   90.00
_cell.angle_beta   90.00
_cell.angle_gamma   90.00
#
_symmetry.space_group_name_H-M   'P 1'
#
loop_
_entity.id
_entity.type
_entity.pdbx_description
1 polymer ?
#
loop_
_entity_poly.entity_id
_entity_poly.type
_entity_poly.pdbx_seq_one_letter_code
_entity_poly.pdbx_strand_id
1 'polypeptide(L)' 'MSQALHPMLNTAIKAARSAGAIINRASLDLDILKVSTKSPNDFVTEVDHKAEAIIIETLLGAYPGHGKLAEESGRE' A
#
# COMPACT_ATOMS: atom_id res chain seq x y z
N MET A 1 -2.44 19.27 24.64
CA MET A 1 -1.69 18.04 24.93
C MET A 1 -1.90 17.10 23.76
N SER A 2 -0.87 16.74 22.99
CA SER A 2 -1.06 15.76 21.91
C SER A 2 -1.37 14.42 22.56
N GLN A 3 -2.54 13.84 22.29
CA GLN A 3 -2.73 12.41 22.58
C GLN A 3 -1.61 11.67 21.86
N ALA A 4 -0.81 10.91 22.59
CA ALA A 4 0.13 9.99 21.98
C ALA A 4 -0.69 9.01 21.15
N LEU A 5 -0.61 9.11 19.83
CA LEU A 5 -1.29 8.18 18.95
C LEU A 5 -0.87 6.76 19.32
N HIS A 6 -1.84 5.85 19.36
CA HIS A 6 -1.60 4.44 19.62
C HIS A 6 -0.48 3.94 18.67
N PRO A 7 0.54 3.20 19.14
CA PRO A 7 1.68 2.79 18.32
C PRO A 7 1.29 2.16 16.99
N MET A 8 0.23 1.34 16.98
CA MET A 8 -0.30 0.72 15.76
C MET A 8 -0.82 1.75 14.75
N LEU A 9 -1.47 2.82 15.22
CA LEU A 9 -1.96 3.88 14.35
C LEU A 9 -0.79 4.67 13.74
N ASN A 10 0.29 4.89 14.49
CA ASN A 10 1.51 5.51 13.95
C ASN A 10 2.14 4.66 12.85
N THR A 11 2.22 3.33 13.04
CA THR A 11 2.70 2.39 12.03
C THR A 11 1.82 2.40 10.78
N ALA A 12 0.49 2.41 10.95
CA ALA A 12 -0.45 2.49 9.83
C ALA A 12 -0.31 3.80 9.04
N ILE A 13 -0.16 4.94 9.73
CA ILE A 13 0.10 6.23 9.09
C ILE A 13 1.42 6.19 8.32
N LYS A 14 2.48 5.58 8.88
CA LYS A 14 3.77 5.44 8.19
C LYS A 14 3.63 4.59 6.92
N ALA A 15 2.93 3.46 6.99
CA ALA A 15 2.66 2.58 5.86
C ALA A 15 1.92 3.34 4.74
N ALA A 16 0.82 4.01 5.09
CA ALA A 16 0.00 4.77 4.15
C ALA A 16 0.77 5.92 3.48
N ARG A 17 1.58 6.67 4.25
CA ARG A 17 2.42 7.75 3.70
C ARG A 17 3.48 7.23 2.74
N SER A 18 4.08 6.08 3.04
CA SER A 18 5.12 5.48 2.21
C SER A 18 4.55 5.00 0.87
N ALA A 19 3.40 4.30 0.91
CA ALA A 19 2.69 3.91 -0.30
C ALA A 19 2.22 5.13 -1.12
N GLY A 20 1.65 6.14 -0.45
CA GLY A 20 1.21 7.38 -1.09
C GLY A 20 2.34 8.14 -1.79
N ALA A 21 3.57 8.10 -1.26
CA ALA A 21 4.73 8.71 -1.91
C ALA A 21 5.06 8.06 -3.27
N ILE A 22 4.90 6.74 -3.38
CA ILE A 22 5.12 6.04 -4.65
C ILE A 22 4.00 6.37 -5.64
N ILE A 23 2.74 6.37 -5.18
CA ILE A 23 1.60 6.76 -6.02
C ILE A 23 1.78 8.19 -6.55
N ASN A 24 2.14 9.13 -5.68
CA ASN A 24 2.40 10.51 -6.06
C ASN A 24 3.58 10.66 -7.03
N ARG A 25 4.60 9.81 -6.94
CA ARG A 25 5.71 9.85 -7.89
C ARG A 25 5.26 9.33 -9.26
N ALA A 26 4.52 8.23 -9.29
CA ALA A 26 4.04 7.65 -10.54
C ALA A 26 3.02 8.55 -11.25
N SER A 27 2.23 9.33 -10.51
CA SER A 27 1.29 10.27 -11.11
C SER A 27 1.95 11.46 -11.83
N LEU A 28 3.25 11.70 -11.60
CA LEU A 28 4.02 12.71 -12.33
C LEU A 28 4.50 12.21 -13.70
N ASP A 29 4.65 10.89 -13.86
CA ASP A 29 5.18 10.25 -15.07
C ASP A 29 4.18 9.20 -15.60
N LEU A 30 2.98 9.64 -15.97
CA LEU A 30 1.91 8.73 -16.44
C LEU A 30 2.28 8.00 -17.74
N ASP A 31 3.13 8.58 -18.58
CA ASP A 31 3.51 8.03 -19.88
C ASP A 31 4.29 6.70 -19.78
N ILE A 32 4.94 6.45 -18.64
CA ILE A 32 5.71 5.22 -18.39
C ILE A 32 4.97 4.23 -17.49
N LEU A 33 3.77 4.58 -17.03
CA LEU A 33 2.98 3.77 -16.13
C LEU A 33 2.48 2.52 -16.85
N LYS A 34 2.88 1.34 -16.37
CA LYS A 34 2.37 0.08 -16.92
C LYS A 34 1.02 -0.27 -16.34
N VAL A 35 0.00 -0.25 -17.18
CA VAL A 35 -1.37 -0.66 -16.87
C VAL A 35 -1.61 -2.07 -17.38
N SER A 36 -2.22 -2.90 -16.54
CA SER A 36 -2.68 -4.27 -16.84
C SER A 36 -4.19 -4.36 -16.58
N THR A 37 -4.86 -5.29 -17.24
CA THR A 37 -6.31 -5.52 -17.08
C THR A 37 -6.52 -6.84 -16.35
N LYS A 38 -7.17 -6.79 -15.18
CA LYS A 38 -7.55 -7.99 -14.41
C LYS A 38 -8.83 -8.62 -14.97
N SER A 39 -9.82 -7.79 -15.26
CA SER A 39 -11.12 -8.18 -15.80
C SER A 39 -11.72 -7.01 -16.61
N PRO A 40 -12.82 -7.20 -17.36
CA PRO A 40 -13.43 -6.11 -18.12
C PRO A 40 -13.75 -4.91 -17.21
N ASN A 41 -13.19 -3.74 -17.53
CA ASN A 41 -13.25 -2.49 -16.75
C ASN A 41 -12.55 -2.52 -15.38
N ASP A 42 -11.64 -3.48 -15.16
CA ASP A 42 -10.84 -3.60 -13.94
C ASP A 42 -9.35 -3.56 -14.29
N PHE A 43 -8.71 -2.48 -13.86
CA PHE A 43 -7.34 -2.14 -14.22
C PHE A 43 -6.47 -2.09 -12.99
N VAL A 44 -5.24 -2.55 -13.15
CA VAL A 44 -4.22 -2.53 -12.11
C VAL A 44 -2.91 -2.05 -12.72
N THR A 45 -2.12 -1.36 -11.94
CA THR A 45 -0.80 -0.90 -12.36
C THR A 45 0.29 -1.53 -11.52
N GLU A 46 1.52 -1.46 -12.01
CA GLU A 46 2.69 -1.83 -11.21
C GLU A 46 2.83 -1.00 -9.92
N VAL A 47 2.17 0.15 -9.86
CA VAL A 47 2.16 1.04 -8.69
C VAL A 47 1.22 0.52 -7.61
N ASP A 48 0.07 -0.04 -7.99
CA ASP A 48 -0.88 -0.65 -7.06
C ASP A 48 -0.22 -1.82 -6.31
N HIS A 49 0.45 -2.72 -7.05
CA HIS A 49 1.21 -3.82 -6.45
C HIS A 49 2.33 -3.34 -5.51
N LYS A 50 3.08 -2.30 -5.90
CA LYS A 50 4.15 -1.72 -5.05
C LYS A 50 3.59 -1.06 -3.79
N ALA A 51 2.47 -0.35 -3.92
CA ALA A 51 1.81 0.30 -2.79
C ALA A 51 1.30 -0.74 -1.79
N GLU A 52 0.65 -1.80 -2.27
CA GLU A 52 0.19 -2.90 -1.43
C GLU A 52 1.35 -3.60 -0.72
N ALA A 53 2.43 -3.93 -1.43
CA ALA A 53 3.62 -4.56 -0.86
C ALA A 53 4.22 -3.73 0.29
N ILE A 54 4.38 -2.41 0.10
CA ILE A 54 4.91 -1.50 1.13
C ILE A 54 4.03 -1.47 2.38
N ILE A 55 2.71 -1.47 2.19
CA ILE A 55 1.77 -1.47 3.30
C ILE A 55 1.91 -2.77 4.09
N ILE A 56 1.90 -3.92 3.40
CA ILE A 56 2.01 -5.24 4.02
C ILE A 56 3.35 -5.37 4.75
N GLU A 57 4.47 -5.05 4.10
CA GLU A 57 5.81 -5.13 4.69
C GLU A 57 5.93 -4.25 5.93
N THR A 58 5.41 -3.03 5.88
CA THR A 58 5.48 -2.09 7.02
C THR A 58 4.64 -2.59 8.20
N LEU A 59 3.43 -3.09 7.93
CA LEU A 59 2.51 -3.54 8.97
C LEU A 59 2.94 -4.87 9.57
N LEU A 60 3.23 -5.88 8.76
CA LEU A 60 3.65 -7.21 9.23
C LEU A 60 5.07 -7.21 9.76
N GLY A 61 5.95 -6.32 9.27
CA GLY A 61 7.27 -6.11 9.86
C GLY A 61 7.20 -5.59 11.30
N ALA A 62 6.19 -4.78 11.63
CA ALA A 62 5.95 -4.28 12.98
C ALA A 62 5.09 -5.25 13.82
N TYR A 63 4.17 -5.98 13.18
CA TYR A 63 3.21 -6.87 13.81
C TYR A 63 3.11 -8.21 13.08
N PRO A 64 4.10 -9.13 13.25
CA PRO A 64 4.18 -10.37 12.46
C PRO A 64 3.03 -11.36 12.69
N GLY A 65 2.30 -11.23 13.81
CA GLY A 65 1.17 -12.10 14.14
C GLY A 65 -0.18 -11.62 13.62
N HIS A 66 -0.24 -10.50 12.89
CA HIS A 66 -1.47 -10.03 12.27
C HIS A 66 -1.80 -10.84 11.02
N GLY A 67 -3.09 -11.08 10.79
CA GLY A 67 -3.57 -11.50 9.47
C GLY A 67 -3.59 -10.32 8.50
N LYS A 68 -3.51 -10.62 7.20
CA LYS A 68 -3.64 -9.68 6.09
C LYS A 68 -4.85 -10.05 5.23
N LEU A 69 -5.53 -9.04 4.72
CA LEU A 69 -6.50 -9.17 3.64
C LEU A 69 -6.17 -8.04 2.65
N ALA A 70 -5.64 -8.43 1.50
CA ALA A 70 -5.20 -7.52 0.47
C ALA A 70 -5.93 -7.84 -0.85
N GLU A 71 -6.03 -6.85 -1.73
CA GLU A 71 -6.78 -6.99 -2.99
C GLU A 71 -6.00 -7.86 -3.98
N GLU A 72 -4.70 -7.61 -4.11
CA GLU A 72 -3.86 -8.32 -5.08
C GLU A 72 -3.31 -9.63 -4.51
N SER A 73 -2.89 -9.60 -3.25
CA SER A 73 -2.20 -10.73 -2.60
C SER A 73 -3.14 -11.66 -1.82
N GLY A 74 -4.43 -11.33 -1.70
CA GLY A 74 -5.42 -12.15 -1.02
C GLY A 74 -5.30 -12.17 0.52
N ARG A 75 -5.75 -13.26 1.15
CA ARG A 75 -5.79 -13.43 2.61
C ARG A 75 -4.68 -14.36 3.10
N GLU A 76 -3.95 -13.94 4.12
CA GLU A 76 -3.01 -14.77 4.90
C GLU A 76 -3.04 -14.44 6.40
#